data_AF-A0A0P8WE86-F1
#
_entry.id   AF-A0A0P8WE86-F1
#
_cell.length_a   1.000
_cell.length_b   1.000
_cell.length_c   1.000
_cell.angle_alpha   90.00
_cell.angle_beta   90.00
_cell.angle_gamma   90.00
#
_symmetry.space_group_name_H-M   'P 1'
#
loop_
_entity.id
_entity.type
_entity.pdbx_description
1 polymer ?
#
loop_
_entity_poly.entity_id
_entity_poly.type
_entity_poly.pdbx_seq_one_letter_code
_entity_poly.pdbx_strand_id
1 'polypeptide(L)'
;MGASRRFKLYDITALRGKVPSVLLDIYLEDPQNMEMISFIGGLHRSCGSFDISVRISEDIAEKANLSKEDIKETSIGVWNLYVLSKTYIEQEKFNKAYRALDIAERYWSKDLILADNTGISKIPYIEDLWLRRAFGYLIQGRKSEFEKIIDKVMTSRYELYEKAYPATGETPIRDVYLLDCFEYSSYMCRNTEDIKHAVVFIKTALRYLSRIPITNDYLEGKKCEKSGDYKNAYTYYLKFYLENRPTLSGESIAYGTCKSCAYFKTFDNVEGECQKNNIKVDQHKACSKYVALPLSELQ
;
A
#
# COMPACT_ATOMS: atom_id res chain seq x y z
N MET A 1 -42.04 -11.62 5.92
CA MET A 1 -41.06 -11.57 4.81
C MET A 1 -39.70 -11.38 5.43
N GLY A 2 -38.88 -12.43 5.51
CA GLY A 2 -37.55 -12.33 6.12
C GLY A 2 -36.66 -11.45 5.25
N ALA A 3 -35.98 -10.47 5.83
CA ALA A 3 -34.99 -9.67 5.11
C ALA A 3 -33.99 -10.62 4.45
N SER A 4 -33.87 -10.54 3.12
CA SER A 4 -32.87 -11.30 2.38
C SER A 4 -31.50 -10.95 2.95
N ARG A 5 -30.79 -11.94 3.50
CA ARG A 5 -29.41 -11.74 3.96
C ARG A 5 -28.57 -11.29 2.79
N ARG A 6 -27.83 -10.20 2.95
CA ARG A 6 -26.95 -9.63 1.95
C ARG A 6 -25.74 -10.55 1.73
N PHE A 7 -25.15 -11.05 2.81
CA PHE A 7 -24.01 -11.95 2.77
C PHE A 7 -24.41 -13.35 3.21
N LYS A 8 -23.77 -14.37 2.64
CA LYS A 8 -23.91 -15.75 3.12
C LYS A 8 -23.03 -15.98 4.36
N LEU A 9 -23.35 -17.02 5.12
CA LEU A 9 -22.47 -17.52 6.18
C LEU A 9 -21.30 -18.28 5.53
N TYR A 10 -20.07 -17.92 5.88
CA TYR A 10 -18.84 -18.53 5.37
C TYR A 10 -18.34 -19.62 6.33
N ASP A 11 -17.78 -20.69 5.76
CA ASP A 11 -17.22 -21.78 6.56
C ASP A 11 -15.90 -21.37 7.22
N ILE A 12 -15.92 -21.33 8.54
CA ILE A 12 -14.77 -20.96 9.39
C ILE A 12 -14.04 -22.19 9.97
N THR A 13 -14.39 -23.41 9.55
CA THR A 13 -13.81 -24.65 10.11
C THR A 13 -12.30 -24.67 9.97
N ALA A 14 -11.76 -24.19 8.84
CA ALA A 14 -10.32 -24.13 8.58
C ALA A 14 -9.55 -23.14 9.49
N LEU A 15 -10.26 -22.22 10.16
CA LEU A 15 -9.69 -21.23 11.07
C LEU A 15 -9.69 -21.71 12.53
N ARG A 16 -10.58 -22.65 12.89
CA ARG A 16 -10.69 -23.15 14.26
C ARG A 16 -9.36 -23.73 14.73
N GLY A 17 -8.91 -23.30 15.92
CA GLY A 17 -7.62 -23.69 16.49
C GLY A 17 -6.40 -23.00 15.89
N LYS A 18 -6.55 -22.19 14.84
CA LYS A 18 -5.46 -21.38 14.24
C LYS A 18 -5.54 -19.89 14.59
N VAL A 19 -6.72 -19.42 14.97
CA VAL A 19 -6.99 -18.02 15.35
C VAL A 19 -7.75 -17.98 16.68
N PRO A 20 -7.66 -16.87 17.45
CA PRO A 20 -8.45 -16.69 18.68
C PRO A 20 -9.95 -16.90 18.45
N SER A 21 -10.60 -17.72 19.28
CA SER A 21 -12.02 -18.05 19.12
C SER A 21 -12.92 -16.82 19.20
N VAL A 22 -12.58 -15.84 20.03
CA VAL A 22 -13.32 -14.57 20.17
C VAL A 22 -13.55 -13.87 18.83
N LEU A 23 -12.60 -13.94 17.90
CA LEU A 23 -12.76 -13.34 16.57
C LEU A 23 -13.80 -14.10 15.74
N LEU A 24 -13.84 -15.43 15.87
CA LEU A 24 -14.84 -16.26 15.19
C LEU A 24 -16.22 -16.08 15.82
N ASP A 25 -16.30 -15.92 17.13
CA ASP A 25 -17.56 -15.69 17.86
C ASP A 25 -18.19 -14.35 17.45
N ILE A 26 -17.40 -13.27 17.37
CA ILE A 26 -17.86 -11.95 16.86
C ILE A 26 -18.43 -12.08 15.44
N TYR A 27 -17.81 -12.88 14.57
CA TYR A 27 -18.33 -13.13 13.23
C TYR A 27 -19.66 -13.90 13.24
N LEU A 28 -19.80 -14.90 14.12
CA LEU A 28 -21.01 -15.70 14.22
C LEU A 28 -22.18 -14.93 14.83
N GLU A 29 -21.92 -13.95 15.69
CA GLU A 29 -22.93 -13.04 16.26
C GLU A 29 -23.56 -12.13 15.20
N ASP A 30 -22.74 -11.56 14.30
CA ASP A 30 -23.22 -10.77 13.16
C ASP A 30 -22.55 -11.18 11.84
N PRO A 31 -23.06 -12.23 11.17
CA PRO A 31 -22.49 -12.70 9.91
C PRO A 31 -22.89 -11.81 8.73
N GLN A 32 -23.54 -10.67 8.95
CA GLN A 32 -23.81 -9.65 7.93
C GLN A 32 -22.84 -8.47 8.02
N ASN A 33 -22.03 -8.39 9.09
CA ASN A 33 -21.03 -7.36 9.27
C ASN A 33 -19.91 -7.50 8.22
N MET A 34 -19.94 -6.62 7.22
CA MET A 34 -18.99 -6.66 6.09
C MET A 34 -17.52 -6.45 6.52
N GLU A 35 -17.27 -5.65 7.56
CA GLU A 35 -15.92 -5.44 8.11
C GLU A 35 -15.38 -6.77 8.67
N MET A 36 -16.23 -7.46 9.44
CA MET A 36 -15.87 -8.76 10.02
C MET A 36 -15.72 -9.84 8.94
N ILE A 37 -16.59 -9.85 7.93
CA ILE A 37 -16.47 -10.76 6.77
C ILE A 37 -15.15 -10.54 6.04
N SER A 38 -14.79 -9.28 5.76
CA SER A 38 -13.51 -8.90 5.13
C SER A 38 -12.33 -9.40 5.97
N PHE A 39 -12.39 -9.21 7.29
CA PHE A 39 -11.36 -9.68 8.22
C PHE A 39 -11.24 -11.21 8.23
N ILE A 40 -12.35 -11.95 8.29
CA ILE A 40 -12.37 -13.42 8.14
C ILE A 40 -11.75 -13.85 6.80
N GLY A 41 -12.05 -13.13 5.72
CA GLY A 41 -11.42 -13.33 4.41
C GLY A 41 -9.89 -13.20 4.47
N GLY A 42 -9.38 -12.21 5.22
CA GLY A 42 -7.96 -12.05 5.51
C GLY A 42 -7.37 -13.24 6.29
N LEU A 43 -8.06 -13.71 7.34
CA LEU A 43 -7.62 -14.87 8.12
C LEU A 43 -7.53 -16.15 7.28
N HIS A 44 -8.52 -16.41 6.43
CA HIS A 44 -8.48 -17.54 5.51
C HIS A 44 -7.25 -17.50 4.61
N ARG A 45 -6.88 -16.33 4.09
CA ARG A 45 -5.68 -16.14 3.27
C ARG A 45 -4.41 -16.47 4.04
N SER A 46 -4.27 -15.92 5.25
CA SER A 46 -3.12 -16.15 6.11
C SER A 46 -2.98 -17.61 6.54
N CYS A 47 -4.11 -18.34 6.65
CA CYS A 47 -4.13 -19.76 6.98
C CYS A 47 -4.12 -20.70 5.75
N GLY A 48 -3.86 -20.19 4.54
CA GLY A 48 -3.74 -20.97 3.31
C GLY A 48 -5.05 -21.42 2.65
N SER A 49 -6.20 -20.97 3.16
CA SER A 49 -7.54 -21.22 2.58
C SER A 49 -7.88 -20.19 1.49
N PHE A 50 -7.06 -20.14 0.44
CA PHE A 50 -7.11 -19.09 -0.59
C PHE A 50 -8.47 -19.01 -1.32
N ASP A 51 -9.08 -20.13 -1.69
CA ASP A 51 -10.36 -20.15 -2.41
C ASP A 51 -11.52 -19.56 -1.62
N ILE A 52 -11.53 -19.73 -0.29
CA ILE A 52 -12.54 -19.13 0.58
C ILE A 52 -12.30 -17.62 0.65
N SER A 53 -11.04 -17.20 0.83
CA SER A 53 -10.66 -15.78 0.86
C SER A 53 -11.06 -15.04 -0.43
N VAL A 54 -10.79 -15.63 -1.60
CA VAL A 54 -11.17 -15.05 -2.89
C VAL A 54 -12.67 -14.91 -3.02
N ARG A 55 -13.44 -15.96 -2.70
CA ARG A 55 -14.91 -15.91 -2.76
C ARG A 55 -15.51 -14.86 -1.83
N ILE A 56 -14.93 -14.69 -0.64
CA ILE A 56 -15.34 -13.63 0.29
C ILE A 56 -15.10 -12.26 -0.34
N SER A 57 -13.89 -12.00 -0.85
CA SER A 57 -13.58 -10.70 -1.44
C SER A 57 -14.37 -10.42 -2.72
N GLU A 58 -14.66 -11.43 -3.55
CA GLU A 58 -15.56 -11.31 -4.71
C GLU A 58 -16.98 -10.93 -4.27
N ASP A 59 -17.54 -11.59 -3.26
CA ASP A 59 -18.89 -11.30 -2.76
C ASP A 59 -19.00 -9.89 -2.15
N ILE A 60 -17.96 -9.44 -1.45
CA ILE A 60 -17.86 -8.05 -0.96
C ILE A 60 -17.80 -7.08 -2.14
N ALA A 61 -16.90 -7.31 -3.10
CA ALA A 61 -16.71 -6.40 -4.22
C ALA A 61 -17.96 -6.27 -5.12
N GLU A 62 -18.74 -7.35 -5.25
CA GLU A 62 -20.00 -7.35 -6.00
C GLU A 62 -21.13 -6.63 -5.25
N LYS A 63 -21.19 -6.78 -3.92
CA LYS A 63 -22.32 -6.31 -3.13
C LYS A 63 -22.12 -4.94 -2.53
N ALA A 64 -20.88 -4.50 -2.28
CA ALA A 64 -20.57 -3.23 -1.62
C ALA A 64 -21.18 -2.03 -2.37
N ASN A 65 -21.83 -1.14 -1.63
CA ASN A 65 -22.29 0.15 -2.11
C ASN A 65 -21.11 1.13 -2.13
N LEU A 66 -20.51 1.32 -3.30
CA LEU A 66 -19.38 2.23 -3.49
C LEU A 66 -19.84 3.70 -3.64
N SER A 67 -20.77 4.14 -2.79
CA SER A 67 -21.23 5.53 -2.74
C SER A 67 -20.24 6.39 -1.95
N LYS A 68 -19.97 7.61 -2.43
CA LYS A 68 -19.15 8.60 -1.71
C LYS A 68 -19.70 8.96 -0.33
N GLU A 69 -21.00 8.73 -0.10
CA GLU A 69 -21.69 8.99 1.17
C GLU A 69 -21.43 7.90 2.22
N ASP A 70 -21.15 6.66 1.79
CA ASP A 70 -20.83 5.55 2.67
C ASP A 70 -19.34 5.22 2.62
N ILE A 71 -18.55 6.06 3.30
CA ILE A 71 -17.08 5.96 3.33
C ILE A 71 -16.64 4.62 3.97
N LYS A 72 -17.38 4.10 4.95
CA LYS A 72 -17.03 2.84 5.63
C LYS A 72 -17.16 1.66 4.67
N GLU A 73 -18.31 1.55 4.01
CA GLU A 73 -18.56 0.48 3.07
C GLU A 73 -17.65 0.58 1.84
N THR A 74 -17.47 1.79 1.32
CA THR A 74 -16.54 2.05 0.20
C THR A 74 -15.11 1.68 0.56
N SER A 75 -14.65 1.99 1.77
CA SER A 75 -13.29 1.65 2.24
C SER A 75 -13.06 0.14 2.21
N ILE A 76 -13.99 -0.65 2.77
CA ILE A 76 -13.92 -2.11 2.79
C ILE A 76 -14.03 -2.70 1.37
N GLY A 77 -14.89 -2.13 0.51
CA GLY A 77 -15.01 -2.54 -0.88
C GLY A 77 -13.73 -2.31 -1.68
N VAL A 78 -13.14 -1.12 -1.58
CA VAL A 78 -11.87 -0.75 -2.22
C VAL A 78 -10.72 -1.63 -1.73
N TRP A 79 -10.65 -1.90 -0.43
CA TRP A 79 -9.68 -2.85 0.13
C TRP A 79 -9.81 -4.24 -0.49
N ASN A 80 -11.03 -4.78 -0.57
CA ASN A 80 -11.27 -6.11 -1.14
C ASN A 80 -10.95 -6.18 -2.65
N LEU A 81 -11.18 -5.10 -3.40
CA LEU A 81 -10.76 -4.99 -4.80
C LEU A 81 -9.22 -5.02 -4.95
N TYR A 82 -8.50 -4.31 -4.08
CA TYR A 82 -7.03 -4.35 -4.06
C TYR A 82 -6.50 -5.74 -3.72
N VAL A 83 -7.10 -6.38 -2.73
CA VAL A 83 -6.82 -7.75 -2.30
C VAL A 83 -7.07 -8.76 -3.42
N LEU A 84 -8.17 -8.63 -4.17
CA LEU A 84 -8.47 -9.44 -5.36
C LEU A 84 -7.45 -9.21 -6.48
N SER A 85 -7.06 -7.96 -6.72
CA SER A 85 -6.11 -7.64 -7.79
C SER A 85 -4.78 -8.38 -7.62
N LYS A 86 -4.28 -8.48 -6.39
CA LYS A 86 -3.07 -9.26 -6.08
C LYS A 86 -3.27 -10.73 -6.40
N THR A 87 -4.36 -11.33 -5.92
CA THR A 87 -4.62 -12.76 -6.15
C THR A 87 -4.84 -13.07 -7.63
N TYR A 88 -5.50 -12.18 -8.37
CA TYR A 88 -5.65 -12.35 -9.81
C TYR A 88 -4.34 -12.21 -10.58
N ILE A 89 -3.41 -11.34 -10.16
CA ILE A 89 -2.06 -11.29 -10.75
C ILE A 89 -1.31 -12.59 -10.48
N GLU A 90 -1.34 -13.11 -9.25
CA GLU A 90 -0.70 -14.38 -8.88
C GLU A 90 -1.27 -15.58 -9.64
N GLN A 91 -2.55 -15.51 -10.06
CA GLN A 91 -3.22 -16.50 -10.90
C GLN A 91 -3.13 -16.20 -12.40
N GLU A 92 -2.34 -15.20 -12.81
CA GLU A 92 -2.20 -14.73 -14.20
C GLU A 92 -3.52 -14.30 -14.87
N LYS A 93 -4.56 -13.99 -14.07
CA LYS A 93 -5.86 -13.46 -14.51
C LYS A 93 -5.80 -11.94 -14.65
N PHE A 94 -4.84 -11.44 -15.44
CA PHE A 94 -4.52 -10.00 -15.54
C PHE A 94 -5.72 -9.11 -15.89
N ASN A 95 -6.61 -9.55 -16.79
CA ASN A 95 -7.82 -8.78 -17.13
C ASN A 95 -8.75 -8.56 -15.92
N LYS A 96 -8.90 -9.57 -15.05
CA LYS A 96 -9.68 -9.42 -13.81
C LYS A 96 -8.95 -8.52 -12.81
N ALA A 97 -7.63 -8.67 -12.71
CA ALA A 97 -6.81 -7.83 -11.84
C ALA A 97 -6.92 -6.35 -12.20
N TYR A 98 -6.78 -6.01 -13.49
CA TYR A 98 -6.86 -4.62 -13.96
C TYR A 98 -8.25 -4.03 -13.78
N ARG A 99 -9.33 -4.79 -14.04
CA ARG A 99 -10.69 -4.32 -13.73
C ARG A 99 -10.88 -4.04 -12.24
N ALA A 100 -10.35 -4.89 -11.36
CA ALA A 100 -10.42 -4.66 -9.93
C ALA A 100 -9.67 -3.38 -9.54
N LEU A 101 -8.48 -3.15 -10.12
CA LEU A 101 -7.69 -1.93 -9.90
C LEU A 101 -8.37 -0.67 -10.45
N ASP A 102 -9.00 -0.74 -11.62
CA ASP A 102 -9.72 0.40 -12.22
C ASP A 102 -10.92 0.84 -11.37
N ILE A 103 -11.65 -0.13 -10.80
CA ILE A 103 -12.75 0.14 -9.87
C ILE A 103 -12.19 0.70 -8.56
N ALA A 104 -11.16 0.06 -7.98
CA ALA A 104 -10.53 0.55 -6.75
C ALA A 104 -10.03 2.00 -6.90
N GLU A 105 -9.33 2.31 -8.00
CA GLU A 105 -8.80 3.64 -8.29
C GLU A 105 -9.90 4.69 -8.44
N ARG A 106 -11.03 4.33 -9.09
CA ARG A 106 -12.18 5.23 -9.26
C ARG A 106 -12.82 5.66 -7.94
N TYR A 107 -12.89 4.74 -6.97
CA TYR A 107 -13.56 4.97 -5.69
C TYR A 107 -12.61 5.27 -4.54
N TRP A 108 -11.30 5.16 -4.76
CA TRP A 108 -10.31 5.52 -3.77
C TRP A 108 -10.37 7.01 -3.47
N SER A 109 -10.32 7.34 -2.17
CA SER A 109 -10.06 8.68 -1.69
C SER A 109 -9.25 8.60 -0.42
N LYS A 110 -8.52 9.68 -0.12
CA LYS A 110 -7.77 9.79 1.13
C LYS A 110 -8.68 9.74 2.37
N ASP A 111 -9.96 10.07 2.23
CA ASP A 111 -10.94 10.02 3.32
C ASP A 111 -11.34 8.60 3.73
N LEU A 112 -11.12 7.60 2.87
CA LEU A 112 -11.38 6.20 3.22
C LEU A 112 -10.54 5.73 4.41
N ILE A 113 -9.38 6.36 4.65
CA ILE A 113 -8.51 6.11 5.80
C ILE A 113 -9.20 6.46 7.12
N LEU A 114 -10.11 7.43 7.11
CA LEU A 114 -10.83 7.84 8.32
C LEU A 114 -11.80 6.77 8.82
N ALA A 115 -12.33 5.94 7.91
CA ALA A 115 -13.31 4.92 8.23
C ALA A 115 -12.69 3.60 8.72
N ASP A 116 -11.37 3.41 8.56
CA ASP A 116 -10.67 2.23 9.06
C ASP A 116 -10.33 2.39 10.55
N ASN A 117 -11.15 1.78 11.40
CA ASN A 117 -10.92 1.75 12.85
C ASN A 117 -9.92 0.68 13.29
N THR A 118 -9.62 -0.28 12.41
CA THR A 118 -8.72 -1.40 12.71
C THR A 118 -7.28 -1.12 12.32
N GLY A 119 -7.08 -0.21 11.35
CA GLY A 119 -5.79 0.08 10.73
C GLY A 119 -5.32 -1.00 9.74
N ILE A 120 -6.15 -2.03 9.48
CA ILE A 120 -5.78 -3.25 8.74
C ILE A 120 -6.35 -3.25 7.31
N SER A 121 -7.45 -2.52 7.05
CA SER A 121 -8.19 -2.59 5.78
C SER A 121 -8.10 -1.28 4.99
N LYS A 122 -6.88 -0.75 4.82
CA LYS A 122 -6.67 0.54 4.15
C LYS A 122 -5.63 0.48 3.06
N ILE A 123 -5.87 1.30 2.05
CA ILE A 123 -4.92 1.64 1.00
C ILE A 123 -4.49 3.08 1.28
N PRO A 124 -3.36 3.29 1.97
CA PRO A 124 -3.00 4.61 2.48
C PRO A 124 -2.72 5.61 1.34
N TYR A 125 -2.23 5.12 0.20
CA TYR A 125 -1.85 5.94 -0.94
C TYR A 125 -2.36 5.34 -2.25
N ILE A 126 -2.78 6.18 -3.19
CA ILE A 126 -3.25 5.72 -4.49
C ILE A 126 -2.14 5.01 -5.27
N GLU A 127 -0.88 5.37 -4.98
CA GLU A 127 0.33 4.77 -5.50
C GLU A 127 0.40 3.26 -5.23
N ASP A 128 -0.21 2.73 -4.15
CA ASP A 128 -0.32 1.28 -3.93
C ASP A 128 -1.06 0.57 -5.08
N LEU A 129 -2.15 1.19 -5.58
CA LEU A 129 -2.93 0.66 -6.69
C LEU A 129 -2.11 0.73 -8.00
N TRP A 130 -1.40 1.83 -8.20
CA TRP A 130 -0.56 2.02 -9.38
C TRP A 130 0.62 1.06 -9.39
N LEU A 131 1.36 0.92 -8.30
CA LEU A 131 2.45 -0.05 -8.19
C LEU A 131 1.96 -1.49 -8.37
N ARG A 132 0.77 -1.84 -7.86
CA ARG A 132 0.16 -3.14 -8.13
C ARG A 132 -0.11 -3.35 -9.62
N ARG A 133 -0.58 -2.32 -10.33
CA ARG A 133 -0.77 -2.35 -11.78
C ARG A 133 0.57 -2.52 -12.51
N ALA A 134 1.59 -1.75 -12.13
CA ALA A 134 2.94 -1.84 -12.69
C ALA A 134 3.52 -3.23 -12.50
N PHE A 135 3.37 -3.83 -11.31
CA PHE A 135 3.83 -5.19 -11.05
C PHE A 135 3.16 -6.22 -11.98
N GLY A 136 1.86 -6.06 -12.27
CA GLY A 136 1.20 -6.87 -13.30
C GLY A 136 1.84 -6.71 -14.68
N TYR A 137 2.10 -5.47 -15.13
CA TYR A 137 2.78 -5.22 -16.41
C TYR A 137 4.21 -5.76 -16.43
N LEU A 138 4.93 -5.71 -15.31
CA LEU A 138 6.25 -6.29 -15.14
C LEU A 138 6.24 -7.80 -15.42
N ILE A 139 5.31 -8.54 -14.79
CA ILE A 139 5.18 -9.99 -15.00
C ILE A 139 4.86 -10.31 -16.48
N GLN A 140 4.03 -9.50 -17.12
CA GLN A 140 3.67 -9.67 -18.53
C GLN A 140 4.76 -9.19 -19.51
N GLY A 141 5.85 -8.59 -19.06
CA GLY A 141 6.87 -7.98 -19.93
C GLY A 141 6.38 -6.76 -20.73
N ARG A 142 5.27 -6.13 -20.30
CA ARG A 142 4.66 -4.95 -20.97
C ARG A 142 5.41 -3.67 -20.61
N LYS A 143 6.59 -3.50 -21.18
CA LYS A 143 7.55 -2.44 -20.83
C LYS A 143 6.97 -1.02 -20.92
N SER A 144 6.32 -0.66 -22.03
CA SER A 144 5.83 0.72 -22.21
C SER A 144 4.76 1.08 -21.19
N GLU A 145 3.85 0.17 -20.89
CA GLU A 145 2.79 0.37 -19.90
C GLU A 145 3.33 0.35 -18.47
N PHE A 146 4.31 -0.51 -18.21
CA PHE A 146 5.05 -0.51 -16.95
C PHE A 146 5.71 0.86 -16.69
N GLU A 147 6.52 1.36 -17.63
CA GLU A 147 7.23 2.63 -17.51
C GLU A 147 6.28 3.80 -17.27
N LYS A 148 5.16 3.88 -18.02
CA LYS A 148 4.14 4.91 -17.82
C LYS A 148 3.58 4.94 -16.40
N ILE A 149 3.38 3.79 -15.78
CA ILE A 149 2.86 3.73 -14.41
C ILE A 149 3.95 4.05 -13.39
N ILE A 150 5.19 3.59 -13.60
CA ILE A 150 6.33 3.95 -12.74
C ILE A 150 6.56 5.46 -12.75
N ASP A 151 6.55 6.08 -13.93
CA ASP A 151 6.70 7.53 -14.08
C ASP A 151 5.59 8.27 -13.32
N LYS A 152 4.33 7.82 -13.47
CA LYS A 152 3.18 8.38 -12.73
C LYS A 152 3.40 8.33 -11.22
N VAL A 153 3.88 7.21 -10.68
CA VAL A 153 4.19 7.07 -9.25
C VAL A 153 5.32 8.01 -8.85
N MET A 154 6.43 8.01 -9.57
CA MET A 154 7.58 8.87 -9.26
C MET A 154 7.23 10.36 -9.29
N THR A 155 6.45 10.81 -10.28
CA THR A 155 5.96 12.20 -10.35
C THR A 155 5.06 12.53 -9.17
N SER A 156 4.11 11.67 -8.82
CA SER A 156 3.23 11.88 -7.66
C SER A 156 4.02 12.01 -6.36
N ARG A 157 5.03 11.15 -6.16
CA ARG A 157 5.92 11.22 -4.99
C ARG A 157 6.76 12.50 -4.99
N TYR A 158 7.29 12.90 -6.14
CA TYR A 158 8.03 14.16 -6.26
C TYR A 158 7.19 15.37 -5.87
N GLU A 159 5.96 15.48 -6.42
CA GLU A 159 5.02 16.55 -6.08
C GLU A 159 4.64 16.54 -4.59
N LEU A 160 4.52 15.35 -3.97
CA LEU A 160 4.31 15.24 -2.53
C LEU A 160 5.47 15.87 -1.75
N TYR A 161 6.71 15.59 -2.13
CA TYR A 161 7.88 16.11 -1.42
C TYR A 161 8.10 17.61 -1.63
N GLU A 162 7.85 18.12 -2.83
CA GLU A 162 7.89 19.57 -3.09
C GLU A 162 6.96 20.33 -2.15
N LYS A 163 5.82 19.73 -1.78
CA LYS A 163 4.89 20.29 -0.81
C LYS A 163 5.26 19.98 0.63
N ALA A 164 5.83 18.81 0.90
CA ALA A 164 6.20 18.37 2.25
C ALA A 164 7.38 19.18 2.82
N TYR A 165 8.44 19.36 2.03
CA TYR A 165 9.66 20.03 2.48
C TYR A 165 9.43 21.43 3.07
N PRO A 166 8.69 22.36 2.43
CA PRO A 166 8.43 23.68 3.02
C PRO A 166 7.51 23.64 4.26
N ALA A 167 6.71 22.59 4.42
CA ALA A 167 5.76 22.47 5.53
C ALA A 167 6.37 21.79 6.77
N THR A 168 7.20 20.76 6.59
CA THR A 168 7.70 19.93 7.69
C THR A 168 9.22 19.83 7.74
N GLY A 169 9.93 20.28 6.70
CA GLY A 169 11.37 20.11 6.56
C GLY A 169 11.76 18.65 6.29
N GLU A 170 10.78 17.76 6.07
CA GLU A 170 11.02 16.35 5.86
C GLU A 170 11.62 16.09 4.48
N THR A 171 12.71 15.33 4.47
CA THR A 171 13.27 14.73 3.25
C THR A 171 12.94 13.24 3.23
N PRO A 172 12.55 12.67 2.07
CA PRO A 172 12.10 11.28 1.99
C PRO A 172 13.27 10.31 2.13
N ILE A 173 13.56 9.91 3.36
CA ILE A 173 14.40 8.77 3.68
C ILE A 173 13.48 7.55 3.79
N ARG A 174 13.79 6.47 3.05
CA ARG A 174 13.04 5.20 3.06
C ARG A 174 11.59 5.28 2.57
N ASP A 175 11.35 6.07 1.54
CA ASP A 175 10.06 6.02 0.85
C ASP A 175 9.86 4.67 0.14
N VAL A 176 8.90 3.89 0.62
CA VAL A 176 8.62 2.54 0.12
C VAL A 176 8.14 2.53 -1.33
N TYR A 177 7.44 3.58 -1.78
CA TYR A 177 6.93 3.69 -3.15
C TYR A 177 8.06 3.94 -4.13
N LEU A 178 9.00 4.82 -3.76
CA LEU A 178 10.21 5.02 -4.57
C LEU A 178 11.10 3.77 -4.58
N LEU A 179 11.23 3.10 -3.43
CA LEU A 179 11.97 1.83 -3.34
C LEU A 179 11.37 0.79 -4.29
N ASP A 180 10.05 0.63 -4.30
CA ASP A 180 9.34 -0.29 -5.21
C ASP A 180 9.53 0.12 -6.67
N CYS A 181 9.45 1.41 -7.00
CA CYS A 181 9.71 1.88 -8.35
C CYS A 181 11.12 1.50 -8.83
N PHE A 182 12.16 1.74 -8.03
CA PHE A 182 13.53 1.40 -8.40
C PHE A 182 13.75 -0.11 -8.43
N GLU A 183 13.19 -0.86 -7.48
CA GLU A 183 13.25 -2.31 -7.45
C GLU A 183 12.63 -2.91 -8.73
N TYR A 184 11.39 -2.53 -9.05
CA TYR A 184 10.67 -3.06 -10.20
C TYR A 184 11.32 -2.66 -11.53
N SER A 185 11.80 -1.42 -11.64
CA SER A 185 12.56 -0.99 -12.84
C SER A 185 13.84 -1.80 -13.01
N SER A 186 14.50 -2.16 -11.90
CA SER A 186 15.67 -3.06 -11.97
C SER A 186 15.30 -4.45 -12.52
N TYR A 187 14.15 -4.99 -12.13
CA TYR A 187 13.64 -6.27 -12.65
C TYR A 187 13.24 -6.16 -14.13
N MET A 188 12.57 -5.08 -14.53
CA MET A 188 12.20 -4.86 -15.92
C MET A 188 13.45 -4.79 -16.82
N CYS A 189 14.45 -3.97 -16.45
CA CYS A 189 15.70 -3.88 -17.18
C CYS A 189 16.43 -5.22 -17.27
N ARG A 190 16.46 -5.99 -16.17
CA ARG A 190 17.03 -7.34 -16.17
C ARG A 190 16.31 -8.27 -17.14
N ASN A 191 14.97 -8.26 -17.13
CA ASN A 191 14.14 -9.10 -17.99
C ASN A 191 14.31 -8.75 -19.48
N THR A 192 14.61 -7.49 -19.79
CA THR A 192 14.90 -7.03 -21.15
C THR A 192 16.40 -7.05 -21.51
N GLU A 193 17.22 -7.76 -20.72
CA GLU A 193 18.68 -7.90 -20.89
C GLU A 193 19.49 -6.59 -20.84
N ASP A 194 18.89 -5.51 -20.35
CA ASP A 194 19.55 -4.23 -20.11
C ASP A 194 20.18 -4.21 -18.72
N ILE A 195 21.19 -5.06 -18.54
CA ILE A 195 21.80 -5.31 -17.22
C ILE A 195 22.48 -4.07 -16.65
N LYS A 196 23.01 -3.17 -17.49
CA LYS A 196 23.63 -1.92 -17.03
C LYS A 196 22.62 -1.02 -16.33
N HIS A 197 21.45 -0.81 -16.93
CA HIS A 197 20.39 -0.03 -16.28
C HIS A 197 19.79 -0.76 -15.08
N ALA A 198 19.71 -2.09 -15.11
CA ALA A 198 19.30 -2.86 -13.93
C ALA A 198 20.22 -2.59 -12.72
N VAL A 199 21.54 -2.54 -12.93
CA VAL A 199 22.54 -2.17 -11.91
C VAL A 199 22.32 -0.74 -11.41
N VAL A 200 22.05 0.22 -12.32
CA VAL A 200 21.76 1.61 -11.93
C VAL A 200 20.55 1.69 -11.01
N PHE A 201 19.43 1.06 -11.38
CA PHE A 201 18.20 1.12 -10.60
C PHE A 201 18.33 0.46 -9.22
N ILE A 202 18.92 -0.74 -9.13
CA ILE A 202 19.10 -1.39 -7.81
C ILE A 202 20.04 -0.59 -6.91
N LYS A 203 21.09 0.04 -7.46
CA LYS A 203 21.97 0.94 -6.70
C LYS A 203 21.23 2.19 -6.23
N THR A 204 20.31 2.71 -7.03
CA THR A 204 19.46 3.82 -6.61
C THR A 204 18.54 3.40 -5.47
N ALA A 205 17.89 2.24 -5.56
CA ALA A 205 17.09 1.68 -4.47
C ALA A 205 17.91 1.57 -3.16
N LEU A 206 19.15 1.07 -3.24
CA LEU A 206 20.06 0.99 -2.08
C LEU A 206 20.36 2.35 -1.45
N ARG A 207 20.49 3.43 -2.24
CA ARG A 207 20.68 4.79 -1.69
C ARG A 207 19.48 5.23 -0.86
N TYR A 208 18.27 4.91 -1.31
CA TYR A 208 17.02 5.26 -0.63
C TYR A 208 16.72 4.43 0.62
N LEU A 209 17.40 3.30 0.82
CA LEU A 209 17.40 2.59 2.11
C LEU A 209 18.04 3.42 3.24
N SER A 210 18.84 4.43 2.88
CA SER A 210 19.65 5.25 3.80
C SER A 210 20.49 4.40 4.76
N ARG A 211 20.94 3.25 4.25
CA ARG A 211 21.95 2.41 4.85
C ARG A 211 22.99 2.19 3.76
N ILE A 212 24.26 2.45 4.06
CA ILE A 212 25.38 1.95 3.24
C ILE A 212 26.05 0.84 4.05
N PRO A 213 25.53 -0.39 4.03
CA PRO A 213 26.27 -1.45 4.69
C PRO A 213 27.53 -1.76 3.90
N ILE A 214 28.68 -1.70 4.59
CA ILE A 214 29.96 -2.25 4.11
C ILE A 214 29.92 -3.77 4.35
N THR A 215 28.93 -4.45 3.80
CA THR A 215 28.88 -5.92 3.81
C THR A 215 29.64 -6.46 2.61
N ASN A 216 30.03 -7.75 2.69
CA ASN A 216 30.76 -8.42 1.63
C ASN A 216 30.02 -8.33 0.28
N ASP A 217 28.70 -8.56 0.25
CA ASP A 217 27.95 -8.53 -1.01
C ASP A 217 28.00 -7.16 -1.71
N TYR A 218 27.88 -6.03 -0.99
CA TYR A 218 27.96 -4.71 -1.63
C TYR A 218 29.37 -4.41 -2.18
N LEU A 219 30.41 -4.84 -1.47
CA LEU A 219 31.80 -4.68 -1.91
C LEU A 219 32.13 -5.58 -3.11
N GLU A 220 31.67 -6.84 -3.11
CA GLU A 220 31.81 -7.74 -4.24
C GLU A 220 31.08 -7.21 -5.47
N GLY A 221 29.85 -6.70 -5.30
CA GLY A 221 29.12 -6.03 -6.37
C GLY A 221 29.91 -4.88 -7.01
N LYS A 222 30.58 -4.04 -6.19
CA LYS A 222 31.46 -2.97 -6.68
C LYS A 222 32.68 -3.48 -7.44
N LYS A 223 33.27 -4.61 -7.03
CA LYS A 223 34.41 -5.22 -7.75
C LYS A 223 33.97 -5.72 -9.13
N CYS A 224 32.86 -6.47 -9.18
CA CYS A 224 32.27 -6.95 -10.44
C CYS A 224 31.90 -5.80 -11.39
N GLU A 225 31.30 -4.72 -10.86
CA GLU A 225 30.95 -3.56 -11.69
C GLU A 225 32.20 -2.91 -12.31
N LYS A 226 33.27 -2.74 -11.53
CA LYS A 226 34.54 -2.18 -12.00
C LYS A 226 35.22 -3.06 -13.06
N SER A 227 35.06 -4.38 -12.99
CA SER A 227 35.58 -5.31 -14.00
C SER A 227 34.68 -5.45 -15.23
N GLY A 228 33.54 -4.74 -15.27
CA GLY A 228 32.56 -4.82 -16.37
C GLY A 228 31.60 -6.01 -16.29
N ASP A 229 31.64 -6.78 -15.21
CA ASP A 229 30.75 -7.92 -14.97
C ASP A 229 29.44 -7.46 -14.31
N TYR A 230 28.59 -6.82 -15.10
CA TYR A 230 27.34 -6.24 -14.62
C TYR A 230 26.33 -7.28 -14.14
N LYS A 231 26.39 -8.52 -14.63
CA LYS A 231 25.45 -9.58 -14.23
C LYS A 231 25.72 -10.02 -12.79
N ASN A 232 26.98 -10.27 -12.45
CA ASN A 232 27.34 -10.59 -11.07
C ASN A 232 27.21 -9.36 -10.16
N ALA A 233 27.57 -8.16 -10.65
CA ALA A 233 27.34 -6.93 -9.89
C ALA A 233 25.87 -6.76 -9.49
N TYR A 234 24.94 -6.94 -10.44
CA TYR A 234 23.51 -6.90 -10.17
C TYR A 234 23.08 -7.94 -9.14
N THR A 235 23.55 -9.19 -9.28
CA THR A 235 23.21 -10.29 -8.37
C THR A 235 23.60 -9.97 -6.93
N TYR A 236 24.83 -9.48 -6.72
CA TYR A 236 25.31 -9.08 -5.40
C TYR A 236 24.53 -7.90 -4.82
N TYR A 237 24.27 -6.86 -5.61
CA TYR A 237 23.48 -5.72 -5.16
C TYR A 237 22.04 -6.09 -4.83
N LEU A 238 21.41 -6.95 -5.62
CA LEU A 238 20.04 -7.41 -5.38
C LEU A 238 19.96 -8.24 -4.10
N LYS A 239 20.87 -9.20 -3.91
CA LYS A 239 20.93 -10.02 -2.70
C LYS A 239 20.99 -9.14 -1.45
N PHE A 240 21.92 -8.20 -1.48
CA PHE A 240 22.09 -7.24 -0.41
C PHE A 240 20.88 -6.36 -0.16
N TYR A 241 20.24 -5.86 -1.23
CA TYR A 241 19.01 -5.09 -1.14
C TYR A 241 17.90 -5.88 -0.44
N LEU A 242 17.67 -7.13 -0.85
CA LEU A 242 16.62 -7.99 -0.29
C LEU A 242 16.85 -8.31 1.20
N GLU A 243 18.09 -8.51 1.62
CA GLU A 243 18.46 -8.72 3.03
C GLU A 243 18.21 -7.49 3.90
N ASN A 244 18.26 -6.29 3.32
CA ASN A 244 18.18 -5.01 4.04
C ASN A 244 16.86 -4.25 3.79
N ARG A 245 15.98 -4.79 2.95
CA ARG A 245 14.70 -4.16 2.60
C ARG A 245 13.83 -4.01 3.86
N PRO A 246 13.31 -2.82 4.18
CA PRO A 246 12.45 -2.63 5.33
C PRO A 246 11.23 -3.54 5.23
N THR A 247 10.94 -4.25 6.32
CA THR A 247 9.77 -5.13 6.44
C THR A 247 8.52 -4.40 6.95
N LEU A 248 8.68 -3.19 7.48
CA LEU A 248 7.57 -2.40 8.04
C LEU A 248 6.97 -1.47 6.99
N SER A 249 5.67 -1.62 6.78
CA SER A 249 4.82 -0.68 6.05
C SER A 249 4.52 0.52 6.94
N GLY A 250 5.33 1.56 6.84
CA GLY A 250 5.07 2.82 7.53
C GLY A 250 5.92 3.88 6.92
N GLU A 251 5.31 4.76 6.13
CA GLU A 251 5.97 6.00 5.76
C GLU A 251 6.28 6.78 7.04
N SER A 252 7.49 7.31 7.13
CA SER A 252 7.90 8.20 8.21
C SER A 252 7.48 9.65 7.99
N ILE A 253 6.74 9.96 6.92
CA ILE A 253 6.39 11.32 6.52
C ILE A 253 5.18 11.79 7.33
N ALA A 254 5.37 12.85 8.12
CA ALA A 254 4.32 13.52 8.87
C ALA A 254 3.45 14.41 7.96
N TYR A 255 4.01 14.93 6.86
CA TYR A 255 3.25 15.70 5.88
C TYR A 255 2.02 14.93 5.37
N GLY A 256 0.88 15.63 5.30
CA GLY A 256 -0.39 15.03 4.86
C GLY A 256 -1.12 14.21 5.92
N THR A 257 -0.61 14.13 7.15
CA THR A 257 -1.27 13.52 8.32
C THR A 257 -1.76 14.59 9.31
N CYS A 258 -2.60 14.20 10.26
CA CYS A 258 -3.07 15.06 11.34
C CYS A 258 -1.92 15.69 12.13
N LYS A 259 -0.76 15.02 12.27
CA LYS A 259 0.42 15.55 12.98
C LYS A 259 0.92 16.89 12.42
N SER A 260 0.78 17.14 11.12
CA SER A 260 1.24 18.37 10.45
C SER A 260 0.07 19.22 9.95
N CYS A 261 -1.15 18.96 10.43
CA CYS A 261 -2.38 19.61 9.96
C CYS A 261 -2.76 20.80 10.85
N ALA A 262 -3.08 21.94 10.23
CA ALA A 262 -3.51 23.16 10.93
C ALA A 262 -4.75 22.98 11.81
N TYR A 263 -5.59 21.99 11.46
CA TYR A 263 -6.86 21.73 12.16
C TYR A 263 -6.76 20.71 13.30
N PHE A 264 -5.61 20.07 13.52
CA PHE A 264 -5.47 18.97 14.49
C PHE A 264 -5.20 19.45 15.93
N LYS A 265 -4.16 20.26 16.13
CA LYS A 265 -3.85 20.94 17.40
C LYS A 265 -3.12 22.24 17.08
N THR A 266 -3.63 23.38 17.56
CA THR A 266 -2.90 24.65 17.44
C THR A 266 -1.82 24.74 18.52
N PHE A 267 -0.79 25.58 18.31
CA PHE A 267 0.36 25.76 19.20
C PHE A 267 0.00 26.13 20.64
N ASP A 268 -1.18 26.73 20.84
CA ASP A 268 -1.60 27.30 22.12
C ASP A 268 -2.41 26.33 23.00
N ASN A 269 -2.35 25.01 22.76
CA ASN A 269 -3.22 24.01 23.41
C ASN A 269 -4.73 24.31 23.27
N VAL A 270 -5.11 25.12 22.29
CA VAL A 270 -6.52 25.34 21.95
C VAL A 270 -7.01 24.13 21.14
N GLU A 271 -8.20 23.65 21.46
CA GLU A 271 -8.85 22.58 20.69
C GLU A 271 -8.84 22.95 19.20
N GLY A 272 -8.18 22.12 18.38
CA GLY A 272 -8.17 22.27 16.93
C GLY A 272 -9.58 22.15 16.36
N GLU A 273 -9.82 22.66 15.15
CA GLU A 273 -11.16 22.63 14.52
C GLU A 273 -11.76 21.22 14.44
N CYS A 274 -10.94 20.19 14.30
CA CYS A 274 -11.42 18.80 14.34
C CYS A 274 -12.05 18.45 15.69
N GLN A 275 -11.42 18.84 16.81
CA GLN A 275 -11.95 18.58 18.16
C GLN A 275 -13.20 19.42 18.45
N LYS A 276 -13.21 20.70 18.05
CA LYS A 276 -14.39 21.58 18.16
C LYS A 276 -15.63 21.02 17.45
N ASN A 277 -15.43 20.27 16.37
CA ASN A 277 -16.49 19.63 15.59
C ASN A 277 -16.76 18.17 16.01
N ASN A 278 -16.29 17.72 17.19
CA ASN A 278 -16.45 16.35 17.70
C ASN A 278 -15.86 15.25 16.78
N ILE A 279 -14.87 15.59 15.95
CA ILE A 279 -14.20 14.63 15.07
C ILE A 279 -13.04 13.98 15.83
N LYS A 280 -13.18 12.68 16.15
CA LYS A 280 -12.13 11.89 16.81
C LYS A 280 -11.05 11.43 15.81
N VAL A 281 -9.88 12.05 15.87
CA VAL A 281 -8.70 11.71 15.05
C VAL A 281 -7.44 11.59 15.92
N ASP A 282 -6.48 10.77 15.48
CA ASP A 282 -5.14 10.69 16.06
C ASP A 282 -4.11 11.31 15.10
N GLN A 283 -2.87 11.50 15.57
CA GLN A 283 -1.81 12.18 14.81
C GLN A 283 -1.41 11.45 13.52
N HIS A 284 -1.70 10.16 13.38
CA HIS A 284 -1.33 9.33 12.23
C HIS A 284 -2.43 9.24 11.17
N LYS A 285 -3.64 9.75 11.44
CA LYS A 285 -4.73 9.79 10.45
C LYS A 285 -4.45 10.81 9.36
N ALA A 286 -5.07 10.60 8.20
CA ALA A 286 -4.94 11.44 7.03
C ALA A 286 -6.30 11.59 6.34
N CYS A 287 -6.56 12.76 5.73
CA CYS A 287 -7.82 13.03 5.02
C CYS A 287 -7.62 14.02 3.86
N SER A 288 -8.65 14.22 3.05
CA SER A 288 -8.67 15.14 1.91
C SER A 288 -8.72 16.61 2.34
N LYS A 289 -9.23 16.92 3.55
CA LYS A 289 -9.30 18.27 4.12
C LYS A 289 -8.00 18.73 4.80
N TYR A 290 -6.90 18.00 4.60
CA TYR A 290 -5.60 18.35 5.17
C TYR A 290 -5.14 19.74 4.69
N VAL A 291 -4.73 20.58 5.65
CA VAL A 291 -4.08 21.87 5.41
C VAL A 291 -2.77 21.88 6.17
N ALA A 292 -1.68 22.11 5.45
CA ALA A 292 -0.34 22.12 6.02
C ALA A 292 -0.16 23.31 6.97
N LEU A 293 0.47 23.06 8.13
CA LEU A 293 1.02 24.11 8.99
C LEU A 293 2.36 24.56 8.42
N PRO A 294 2.54 25.85 8.04
CA PRO A 294 3.83 26.35 7.60
C PRO A 294 4.89 26.25 8.70
N LEU A 295 6.12 25.90 8.35
CA LEU A 295 7.28 25.90 9.26
C LEU A 295 7.51 27.26 9.96
N SER A 296 7.13 28.36 9.32
CA SER A 296 7.21 29.71 9.90
C SER A 296 6.26 29.95 11.07
N GLU A 297 5.24 29.11 11.22
CA GLU A 297 4.25 29.18 12.31
C GLU A 297 4.57 28.16 13.43
N LEU A 298 5.59 27.31 13.23
CA LEU A 298 6.08 26.28 14.15
C LEU A 298 7.23 26.78 15.07
N GLN A 299 7.70 28.02 14.88
CA GLN A 299 8.77 28.68 15.67
C GLN A 299 8.19 29.76 16.58
#